data_AF-A0A5K1DX04-F1
#
_entry.id   AF-A0A5K1DX04-F1
#
_cell.length_a   1.000
_cell.length_b   1.000
_cell.length_c   1.000
_cell.angle_alpha   90.00
_cell.angle_beta   90.00
_cell.angle_gamma   90.00
#
_symmetry.space_group_name_H-M   'P 1'
#
loop_
_entity.id
_entity.type
_entity.pdbx_description
1 polymer ?
#
loop_
_entity_poly.entity_id
_entity_poly.type
_entity_poly.pdbx_seq_one_letter_code
_entity_poly.pdbx_strand_id
1 'polypeptide(L)'
;MAKIICRWDDRMSAIVPNEEVFYSVGLLRSAVYDWEFYEEQNREICKACERRKLGVKMYLPYYTEESEWRRHFGAKWSVFLERKSRFDPRGILGTGQRIFPFPLLTSNLKSTALI
;
A
#
# COMPACT_ATOMS: atom_id res chain seq x y z
N MET A 1 8.40 26.83 17.94
CA MET A 1 7.45 25.95 17.23
C MET A 1 7.39 24.62 17.97
N ALA A 2 6.21 24.23 18.45
CA ALA A 2 6.04 22.95 19.13
C ALA A 2 6.26 21.81 18.13
N LYS A 3 7.12 20.86 18.49
CA LYS A 3 7.39 19.67 17.69
C LYS A 3 6.17 18.76 17.82
N ILE A 4 5.31 18.73 16.81
CA ILE A 4 4.20 17.76 16.74
C ILE A 4 4.84 16.37 16.71
N ILE A 5 4.59 15.57 17.75
CA ILE A 5 5.06 14.18 17.81
C ILE A 5 4.08 13.36 16.98
N CYS A 6 4.38 13.14 15.71
CA CYS A 6 3.72 12.08 14.95
C CYS A 6 4.06 10.75 15.63
N ARG A 7 3.05 10.04 16.15
CA ARG A 7 3.24 8.69 16.74
C ARG A 7 3.63 7.66 15.68
N TRP A 8 3.47 8.00 14.40
CA TRP A 8 3.92 7.23 13.26
C TRP A 8 5.28 7.72 12.81
N ASP A 9 6.28 6.84 12.85
CA ASP A 9 7.62 7.15 12.38
C ASP A 9 7.66 7.07 10.84
N ASP A 10 7.92 8.19 10.18
CA ASP A 10 7.95 8.28 8.73
C ASP A 10 9.00 7.39 8.07
N ARG A 11 10.02 6.97 8.82
CA ARG A 11 11.03 6.01 8.34
C ARG A 11 10.45 4.62 8.13
N MET A 12 9.33 4.29 8.76
CA MET A 12 8.63 3.02 8.55
C MET A 12 7.95 2.96 7.17
N SER A 13 7.75 1.75 6.67
CA SER A 13 7.05 1.51 5.40
C SER A 13 5.52 1.66 5.50
N ALA A 14 4.99 1.96 6.68
CA ALA A 14 3.56 2.21 6.87
C ALA A 14 3.12 3.47 6.11
N ILE A 15 1.94 3.37 5.50
CA ILE A 15 1.28 4.45 4.79
C ILE A 15 0.06 4.90 5.59
N VAL A 16 0.03 6.18 5.93
CA VAL A 16 -1.07 6.85 6.63
C VAL A 16 -1.47 8.11 5.86
N PRO A 17 -2.69 8.65 6.09
CA PRO A 17 -3.06 9.96 5.55
C PRO A 17 -2.08 11.06 5.99
N ASN A 18 -1.87 12.06 5.13
CA ASN A 18 -0.98 13.19 5.42
C ASN A 18 -1.71 14.27 6.24
N GLU A 19 -2.12 13.89 7.45
CA GLU A 19 -2.90 14.71 8.37
C GLU A 19 -2.36 14.53 9.80
N GLU A 20 -2.45 15.57 10.64
CA GLU A 20 -2.01 15.49 12.04
C GLU A 20 -2.86 14.51 12.85
N VAL A 21 -4.16 14.49 12.59
CA VAL A 21 -5.13 13.57 13.17
C VAL A 21 -5.89 12.92 12.05
N PHE A 22 -5.94 11.59 12.05
CA PHE A 22 -6.71 10.80 11.10
C PHE A 22 -7.41 9.66 11.84
N TYR A 23 -8.43 9.09 11.20
CA TYR A 23 -9.24 8.03 11.78
C TYR A 23 -8.94 6.68 11.13
N SER A 24 -8.91 5.64 11.97
CA SER A 24 -8.98 4.26 11.48
C SER A 24 -10.43 3.83 11.46
N VAL A 25 -10.88 3.27 10.34
CA VAL A 25 -12.24 2.73 10.17
C VAL A 25 -12.11 1.28 9.76
N GLY A 26 -12.63 0.38 10.60
CA GLY A 26 -12.61 -1.06 10.35
C GLY A 26 -14.02 -1.60 10.12
N LEU A 27 -14.26 -2.19 8.95
CA LEU A 27 -15.49 -2.92 8.65
C LEU A 27 -15.28 -4.41 8.96
N LEU A 28 -15.46 -4.78 10.23
CA LEU A 28 -15.19 -6.13 10.74
C LEU A 28 -16.37 -7.08 10.45
N ARG A 29 -16.53 -7.46 9.19
CA ARG A 29 -17.62 -8.30 8.70
C ARG A 29 -17.29 -9.79 8.85
N SER A 30 -18.31 -10.59 9.11
CA SER A 30 -18.22 -12.06 9.10
C SER A 30 -19.16 -12.60 8.03
N ALA A 31 -18.67 -13.50 7.20
CA ALA A 31 -19.43 -14.12 6.12
C ALA A 31 -19.00 -15.58 5.96
N VAL A 32 -19.98 -16.48 5.82
CA VAL A 32 -19.73 -17.91 5.56
C VAL A 32 -20.10 -18.26 4.12
N TYR A 33 -21.21 -17.73 3.61
CA TYR A 33 -21.72 -18.00 2.26
C TYR A 33 -21.85 -16.76 1.39
N ASP A 34 -22.17 -15.59 1.97
CA ASP A 34 -22.46 -14.35 1.22
C ASP A 34 -21.26 -13.39 1.15
N TRP A 35 -20.03 -13.92 1.03
CA TRP A 35 -18.83 -13.10 1.12
C TRP A 35 -18.68 -12.16 -0.10
N GLU A 36 -19.16 -12.57 -1.27
CA GLU A 36 -19.14 -11.78 -2.51
C GLU A 36 -19.97 -10.50 -2.37
N PHE A 37 -21.12 -10.57 -1.69
CA PHE A 37 -21.95 -9.39 -1.43
C PHE A 37 -21.20 -8.34 -0.60
N TYR A 38 -20.50 -8.79 0.45
CA TYR A 38 -19.72 -7.89 1.28
C TYR A 38 -18.47 -7.38 0.56
N GLU A 39 -17.86 -8.18 -0.29
CA GLU A 39 -16.73 -7.75 -1.14
C GLU A 39 -17.17 -6.64 -2.09
N GLU A 40 -18.29 -6.79 -2.78
CA GLU A 40 -18.80 -5.75 -3.69
C GLU A 40 -19.13 -4.46 -2.94
N GLN A 41 -19.75 -4.56 -1.76
CA GLN A 41 -20.00 -3.38 -0.95
C GLN A 41 -18.70 -2.70 -0.47
N ASN A 42 -17.66 -3.47 -0.14
CA ASN A 42 -16.34 -2.91 0.20
C ASN A 42 -15.74 -2.16 -1.00
N ARG A 43 -15.86 -2.70 -2.21
CA ARG A 43 -15.43 -2.03 -3.45
C ARG A 43 -16.18 -0.73 -3.69
N GLU A 44 -17.51 -0.71 -3.52
CA GLU A 44 -18.32 0.50 -3.67
C GLU A 44 -17.96 1.59 -2.65
N ILE A 45 -17.65 1.22 -1.41
CA ILE A 45 -17.15 2.16 -0.39
C ILE A 45 -15.82 2.77 -0.84
N CYS A 46 -14.88 1.96 -1.32
CA CYS A 46 -13.60 2.44 -1.83
C CYS A 46 -13.78 3.41 -3.03
N LYS A 47 -14.61 3.04 -4.02
CA LYS A 47 -14.93 3.90 -5.17
C LYS A 47 -15.58 5.22 -4.74
N ALA A 48 -16.48 5.18 -3.75
CA ALA A 48 -17.11 6.38 -3.21
C ALA A 48 -16.08 7.31 -2.54
N CYS A 49 -15.14 6.76 -1.77
CA CYS A 49 -14.04 7.52 -1.16
C CYS A 49 -13.12 8.15 -2.21
N GLU A 50 -12.77 7.42 -3.27
CA GLU A 50 -11.96 7.92 -4.38
C GLU A 50 -12.67 9.05 -5.14
N ARG A 51 -13.95 8.86 -5.50
CA ARG A 51 -14.76 9.87 -6.20
C ARG A 51 -14.88 11.17 -5.41
N ARG A 52 -14.99 11.07 -4.09
CA ARG A 52 -15.06 12.23 -3.17
C ARG A 52 -13.68 12.79 -2.79
N LYS A 53 -12.59 12.18 -3.27
CA LYS A 53 -11.21 12.58 -2.99
C LYS A 53 -10.90 12.70 -1.50
N LEU A 54 -11.40 11.77 -0.69
CA LEU A 54 -11.29 11.81 0.77
C LEU A 54 -9.88 11.51 1.33
N GLY A 55 -8.85 11.35 0.48
CA GLY A 55 -7.48 11.09 0.93
C GLY A 55 -7.26 9.75 1.65
N VAL A 56 -8.24 8.84 1.60
CA VAL A 56 -8.22 7.56 2.34
C VAL A 56 -7.02 6.70 1.92
N LYS A 57 -6.34 6.13 2.92
CA LYS A 57 -5.32 5.10 2.76
C LYS A 57 -5.85 3.80 3.35
N MET A 58 -5.93 2.75 2.54
CA MET A 58 -6.34 1.43 3.02
C MET A 58 -5.26 0.84 3.94
N TYR A 59 -5.66 0.41 5.13
CA TYR A 59 -4.82 -0.40 6.01
C TYR A 59 -4.96 -1.87 5.61
N LEU A 60 -3.84 -2.56 5.42
CA LEU A 60 -3.77 -3.92 4.83
C LEU A 60 -4.43 -4.00 3.43
N PRO A 61 -3.99 -3.18 2.46
CA PRO A 61 -4.58 -3.17 1.13
C PRO A 61 -4.33 -4.50 0.39
N TYR A 62 -5.27 -4.87 -0.46
CA TYR A 62 -5.07 -5.87 -1.49
C TYR A 62 -5.23 -5.22 -2.86
N TYR A 63 -4.13 -5.15 -3.59
CA TYR A 63 -4.08 -4.67 -4.97
C TYR A 63 -3.46 -5.73 -5.86
N THR A 64 -3.90 -5.78 -7.11
CA THR A 64 -3.42 -6.79 -8.07
C THR A 64 -2.38 -6.24 -9.03
N GLU A 65 -2.30 -4.92 -9.18
CA GLU A 65 -1.36 -4.26 -10.08
C GLU A 65 -0.31 -3.42 -9.33
N GLU A 66 0.91 -3.38 -9.88
CA GLU A 66 1.99 -2.54 -9.33
C GLU A 66 1.64 -1.04 -9.41
N SER A 67 0.86 -0.62 -10.41
CA SER A 67 0.37 0.75 -10.58
C SER A 67 -0.42 1.23 -9.35
N GLU A 68 -1.26 0.35 -8.80
CA GLU A 68 -2.06 0.60 -7.60
C GLU A 68 -1.16 0.69 -6.35
N TRP A 69 -0.17 -0.20 -6.24
CA TRP A 69 0.83 -0.14 -5.18
C TRP A 69 1.65 1.15 -5.23
N ARG A 70 2.10 1.56 -6.41
CA ARG A 70 2.79 2.85 -6.63
C ARG A 70 1.93 4.02 -6.16
N ARG A 71 0.65 4.02 -6.51
CA ARG A 71 -0.32 5.04 -6.07
C ARG A 71 -0.53 5.01 -4.55
N HIS A 72 -0.59 3.82 -3.95
CA HIS A 72 -0.75 3.64 -2.51
C HIS A 72 0.44 4.22 -1.74
N PHE A 73 1.67 3.80 -2.08
CA PHE A 73 2.92 4.24 -1.44
C PHE A 73 3.28 5.70 -1.76
N GLY A 74 2.89 6.20 -2.93
CA GLY A 74 3.18 7.56 -3.37
C GLY A 74 4.67 7.88 -3.30
N ALA A 75 5.03 8.96 -2.62
CA ALA A 75 6.42 9.40 -2.47
C ALA A 75 7.34 8.36 -1.78
N LYS A 76 6.80 7.42 -0.99
CA LYS A 76 7.59 6.36 -0.33
C LYS A 76 7.91 5.18 -1.25
N TRP A 77 7.39 5.14 -2.48
CA TRP A 77 7.56 3.99 -3.38
C TRP A 77 9.02 3.69 -3.72
N SER A 78 9.83 4.72 -4.02
CA SER A 78 11.25 4.56 -4.35
C SER A 78 12.05 3.94 -3.19
N VAL A 79 11.85 4.44 -1.97
CA VAL A 79 12.47 3.90 -0.76
C VAL A 79 12.01 2.48 -0.48
N PHE A 80 10.73 2.17 -0.75
CA PHE A 80 10.21 0.81 -0.58
C PHE A 80 10.85 -0.17 -1.58
N LEU A 81 11.01 0.24 -2.84
CA LEU A 81 11.74 -0.52 -3.87
C LEU A 81 13.19 -0.77 -3.47
N GLU A 82 13.92 0.26 -3.04
CA GLU A 82 15.31 0.13 -2.60
C GLU A 82 15.45 -0.90 -1.47
N ARG A 83 14.55 -0.84 -0.48
CA ARG A 83 14.49 -1.82 0.62
C ARG A 83 14.18 -3.22 0.12
N LYS A 84 13.24 -3.37 -0.82
CA LYS A 84 12.95 -4.69 -1.42
C LYS A 84 14.18 -5.26 -2.12
N SER A 85 14.88 -4.46 -2.92
CA SER A 85 16.10 -4.89 -3.60
C SER A 85 17.22 -5.26 -2.62
N ARG A 86 17.33 -4.55 -1.50
CA ARG A 86 18.35 -4.81 -0.46
C ARG A 86 18.06 -6.08 0.34
N PHE A 87 16.81 -6.30 0.75
CA PHE A 87 16.46 -7.33 1.73
C PHE A 87 15.78 -8.56 1.14
N ASP A 88 15.17 -8.46 -0.04
CA ASP A 88 14.58 -9.58 -0.79
C ASP A 88 14.77 -9.41 -2.31
N PRO A 89 16.03 -9.46 -2.81
CA PRO A 89 16.35 -9.24 -4.22
C PRO A 89 15.73 -10.28 -5.16
N ARG A 90 15.33 -11.45 -4.66
CA ARG A 90 14.72 -12.53 -5.46
C ARG A 90 13.19 -12.48 -5.43
N GLY A 91 12.60 -11.64 -4.58
CA GLY A 91 11.14 -11.53 -4.43
C GLY A 91 10.50 -12.77 -3.84
N ILE A 92 11.21 -13.51 -2.98
CA ILE A 92 10.73 -14.78 -2.43
C ILE A 92 9.74 -14.55 -1.28
N LEU A 93 9.79 -13.37 -0.64
CA LEU A 93 8.99 -13.04 0.53
C LEU A 93 7.75 -12.23 0.16
N GLY A 94 6.63 -12.56 0.80
CA GLY A 94 5.39 -11.77 0.71
C GLY A 94 4.72 -11.80 -0.66
N THR A 95 4.91 -12.85 -1.45
CA THR A 95 4.33 -12.99 -2.80
C THR A 95 2.81 -12.87 -2.82
N GLY A 96 2.13 -13.32 -1.75
CA GLY A 96 0.69 -13.17 -1.57
C GLY A 96 0.19 -11.71 -1.50
N GLN A 97 1.08 -10.76 -1.16
CA GLN A 97 0.76 -9.33 -1.19
C GLN A 97 0.72 -8.77 -2.61
N ARG A 98 1.26 -9.49 -3.61
CA ARG A 98 1.26 -9.09 -5.02
C ARG A 98 1.86 -7.70 -5.30
N ILE A 99 2.74 -7.21 -4.42
CA ILE A 99 3.49 -5.96 -4.64
C ILE A 99 4.58 -6.18 -5.68
N PHE A 100 5.21 -7.36 -5.66
CA PHE A 100 6.34 -7.73 -6.51
C PHE A 100 6.13 -9.16 -7.04
N PRO A 101 6.39 -9.41 -8.34
CA PRO A 101 6.27 -10.75 -8.91
C PRO A 101 7.39 -11.69 -8.41
N PHE A 102 7.11 -12.99 -8.41
CA PHE A 102 8.11 -14.03 -8.19
C PHE A 102 8.30 -14.89 -9.46
N PRO A 103 9.55 -15.14 -9.90
CA PRO A 103 10.76 -14.51 -9.41
C PRO A 103 10.80 -13.04 -9.86
N LEU A 104 11.45 -12.18 -9.07
CA LEU A 104 11.90 -10.85 -9.54
C LEU A 104 13.02 -11.06 -10.57
N LEU A 105 12.73 -11.68 -11.72
CA LEU A 105 13.73 -11.97 -12.73
C LEU A 105 14.40 -10.65 -13.16
N THR A 106 15.73 -10.67 -13.11
CA THR A 106 16.66 -9.55 -13.22
C THR A 106 16.69 -8.93 -14.61
N SER A 107 15.59 -8.34 -15.09
CA SER A 107 15.58 -7.70 -16.40
C SER A 107 15.39 -6.18 -16.38
N ASN A 108 15.23 -5.52 -15.23
CA ASN A 108 15.07 -4.04 -15.21
C ASN A 108 15.65 -3.25 -14.03
N LEU A 109 16.41 -3.87 -13.11
CA LEU A 109 17.06 -3.11 -12.02
C LEU A 109 18.41 -2.48 -12.40
N LYS A 110 18.88 -2.61 -13.64
CA LYS A 110 20.16 -2.03 -14.10
C LYS A 110 20.08 -0.69 -14.82
N SER A 111 18.90 -0.08 -15.03
CA SER A 111 18.79 1.10 -15.91
C SER A 111 18.44 2.44 -15.25
N THR A 112 18.52 2.59 -13.92
CA THR A 112 18.24 3.89 -13.26
C THR A 112 19.31 4.36 -12.27
N ALA A 113 20.51 3.80 -12.34
CA ALA A 113 21.69 4.42 -11.75
C ALA A 113 22.60 4.91 -12.87
N LEU A 114 22.28 6.07 -13.44
CA LEU A 114 23.13 6.99 -14.23
C LEU A 114 22.22 8.00 -14.95
N ILE A 115 21.73 9.02 -14.23
CA ILE A 115 21.69 10.45 -14.60
C ILE A 115 21.72 11.23 -13.29
#